data_AF-A0A1B6HYK2-F1
#
_entry.id   AF-A0A1B6HYK2-F1
#
_cell.length_a   1.000
_cell.length_b   1.000
_cell.length_c   1.000
_cell.angle_alpha   90.00
_cell.angle_beta   90.00
_cell.angle_gamma   90.00
#
_symmetry.space_group_name_H-M   'P 1'
#
loop_
_entity.id
_entity.type
_entity.pdbx_description
1 polymer ?
#
loop_
_entity_poly.entity_id
_entity_poly.type
_entity_poly.pdbx_seq_one_letter_code
_entity_poly.pdbx_strand_id
1 'polypeptide(L)'
;LGILLQGRGQFEEAIKSYHNAIQCRPSLALAHLNLGQLLASRGHCEEAERVFRRCATLDVTGLKDPRLHEETKMAALLHLGRLHADRGRYMDAVSVYREAVDMIPTHYQPQVLYNLLGESLSRLGHHDEAEVW
;
A
#
# COMPACT_ATOMS: atom_id res chain seq x y z
N LEU A 1 -15.02 -13.38 0.74
CA LEU A 1 -14.69 -14.42 1.73
C LEU A 1 -13.44 -14.08 2.52
N GLY A 2 -12.33 -13.68 1.87
CA GLY A 2 -11.08 -13.26 2.54
C GLY A 2 -11.26 -12.33 3.76
N ILE A 3 -11.97 -11.19 3.60
CA ILE A 3 -12.20 -10.23 4.71
C ILE A 3 -12.94 -10.87 5.88
N LEU A 4 -13.96 -11.71 5.59
CA LEU A 4 -14.74 -12.40 6.62
C LEU A 4 -13.88 -13.41 7.40
N LEU A 5 -13.03 -14.16 6.68
CA LEU A 5 -12.12 -15.15 7.29
C LEU A 5 -11.06 -14.45 8.15
N GLN A 6 -10.52 -13.32 7.67
CA GLN A 6 -9.60 -12.48 8.43
C GLN A 6 -10.24 -11.97 9.73
N GLY A 7 -11.49 -11.50 9.68
CA GLY A 7 -12.24 -11.08 10.87
C GLY A 7 -12.52 -12.21 11.88
N ARG A 8 -12.46 -13.47 11.43
CA ARG A 8 -12.57 -14.66 12.29
C ARG A 8 -11.21 -15.21 12.76
N GLY A 9 -10.10 -14.54 12.43
CA GLY A 9 -8.76 -15.02 12.74
C GLY A 9 -8.26 -16.19 11.88
N GLN A 10 -9.01 -16.56 10.84
CA GLN A 10 -8.67 -17.64 9.90
C GLN A 10 -7.75 -17.10 8.80
N PHE A 11 -6.54 -16.73 9.21
CA PHE A 11 -5.62 -15.95 8.36
C PHE A 11 -5.11 -16.74 7.15
N GLU A 12 -4.81 -18.03 7.30
CA GLU A 12 -4.33 -18.87 6.19
C GLU A 12 -5.41 -19.07 5.12
N GLU A 13 -6.65 -19.30 5.54
CA GLU A 13 -7.79 -19.40 4.63
C GLU A 13 -8.09 -18.04 3.96
N ALA A 14 -7.90 -16.93 4.68
CA ALA A 14 -8.04 -15.60 4.12
C ALA A 14 -7.00 -15.34 3.02
N ILE A 15 -5.72 -15.68 3.26
CA ILE A 15 -4.64 -15.59 2.26
C ILE A 15 -4.98 -16.41 1.02
N LYS A 16 -5.39 -17.67 1.19
CA LYS A 16 -5.85 -18.53 0.08
C LYS A 16 -7.02 -17.89 -0.68
N SER A 17 -7.99 -17.33 0.02
CA SER A 17 -9.13 -16.66 -0.60
C SER A 17 -8.70 -15.43 -1.41
N TYR A 18 -7.73 -14.65 -0.94
CA TYR A 18 -7.22 -13.50 -1.70
C TYR A 18 -6.41 -13.94 -2.93
N HIS A 19 -5.57 -14.98 -2.81
CA HIS A 19 -4.89 -15.55 -3.96
C HIS A 19 -5.86 -16.04 -5.03
N ASN A 20 -6.91 -16.77 -4.64
CA ASN A 20 -7.94 -17.22 -5.58
C ASN A 20 -8.64 -16.02 -6.26
N ALA A 21 -8.93 -14.94 -5.52
CA ALA A 21 -9.51 -13.73 -6.09
C ALA A 21 -8.57 -13.07 -7.12
N ILE A 22 -7.27 -13.02 -6.83
CA ILE A 22 -6.23 -12.51 -7.74
C ILE A 22 -6.10 -13.39 -8.98
N GLN A 23 -6.17 -14.73 -8.83
CA GLN A 23 -6.14 -15.65 -9.97
C GLN A 23 -7.35 -15.47 -10.89
N CYS A 24 -8.55 -15.31 -10.32
CA CYS A 24 -9.76 -15.06 -11.11
C CYS A 24 -9.77 -13.67 -11.76
N ARG A 25 -9.24 -12.65 -11.07
CA ARG A 25 -9.17 -11.27 -11.57
C ARG A 25 -7.83 -10.63 -11.18
N PRO A 26 -6.80 -10.76 -12.03
CA PRO A 26 -5.46 -10.23 -11.73
C PRO A 26 -5.41 -8.71 -11.53
N SER A 27 -6.31 -7.96 -12.16
CA SER A 27 -6.46 -6.50 -12.05
C SER A 27 -7.29 -6.04 -10.84
N LEU A 28 -7.70 -6.96 -9.95
CA LEU A 28 -8.45 -6.61 -8.74
C LEU A 28 -7.51 -6.02 -7.67
N ALA A 29 -7.22 -4.73 -7.78
CA ALA A 29 -6.35 -4.00 -6.85
C ALA A 29 -6.71 -4.24 -5.37
N LEU A 30 -8.00 -4.25 -5.03
CA LEU A 30 -8.47 -4.44 -3.66
C LEU A 30 -8.04 -5.80 -3.06
N ALA A 31 -7.96 -6.85 -3.89
CA ALA A 31 -7.51 -8.16 -3.42
C ALA A 31 -6.01 -8.16 -3.11
N HIS A 32 -5.20 -7.48 -3.92
CA HIS A 32 -3.78 -7.30 -3.64
C HIS A 32 -3.57 -6.44 -2.39
N LEU A 33 -4.28 -5.32 -2.25
CA LEU A 33 -4.20 -4.46 -1.06
C LEU A 33 -4.48 -5.24 0.24
N ASN A 34 -5.59 -5.97 0.28
CA ASN A 34 -5.99 -6.74 1.45
C ASN A 34 -5.02 -7.90 1.75
N LEU A 35 -4.50 -8.56 0.71
CA LEU A 35 -3.47 -9.60 0.87
C LEU A 35 -2.19 -9.00 1.47
N GLY A 36 -1.72 -7.87 0.93
CA GLY A 36 -0.52 -7.19 1.42
C GLY A 36 -0.65 -6.76 2.89
N GLN A 37 -1.78 -6.19 3.28
CA GLN A 37 -2.05 -5.81 4.68
C GLN A 37 -2.06 -7.02 5.60
N LEU A 38 -2.71 -8.11 5.19
CA LEU A 38 -2.75 -9.34 5.97
C LEU A 38 -1.33 -9.93 6.12
N LEU A 39 -0.56 -10.01 5.05
CA LEU A 39 0.83 -10.48 5.08
C LEU A 39 1.71 -9.63 6.01
N ALA A 40 1.60 -8.30 5.93
CA ALA A 40 2.33 -7.38 6.78
C ALA A 40 1.98 -7.60 8.27
N SER A 41 0.69 -7.74 8.60
CA SER A 41 0.23 -7.99 9.97
C SER A 41 0.71 -9.32 10.55
N ARG A 42 1.07 -10.28 9.69
CA ARG A 42 1.62 -11.59 10.06
C ARG A 42 3.14 -11.63 10.08
N GLY A 43 3.81 -10.52 9.81
CA GLY A 43 5.27 -10.42 9.77
C GLY A 43 5.90 -10.90 8.45
N HIS A 44 5.09 -11.26 7.44
CA HIS A 44 5.58 -11.63 6.11
C HIS A 44 5.90 -10.39 5.27
N CYS A 45 6.79 -9.53 5.79
CA CYS A 45 7.05 -8.20 5.24
C CYS A 45 7.57 -8.24 3.79
N GLU A 46 8.38 -9.22 3.43
CA GLU A 46 8.95 -9.34 2.06
C GLU A 46 7.90 -9.74 1.02
N GLU A 47 6.92 -10.56 1.42
CA GLU A 47 5.78 -10.88 0.56
C GLU A 47 4.82 -9.71 0.47
N ALA A 48 4.53 -9.05 1.60
CA ALA A 48 3.69 -7.86 1.64
C ALA A 48 4.24 -6.75 0.73
N GLU A 49 5.54 -6.48 0.78
CA GLU A 49 6.21 -5.51 -0.09
C GLU A 49 5.97 -5.84 -1.58
N ARG A 50 6.18 -7.10 -1.98
CA ARG A 50 5.98 -7.53 -3.38
C ARG A 50 4.52 -7.35 -3.80
N VAL A 51 3.57 -7.68 -2.94
CA VAL A 51 2.14 -7.56 -3.22
C VAL A 51 1.71 -6.09 -3.31
N PHE A 52 2.18 -5.22 -2.42
CA PHE A 52 1.87 -3.79 -2.49
C PHE A 52 2.45 -3.13 -3.74
N ARG A 53 3.72 -3.41 -4.08
CA ARG A 53 4.34 -2.92 -5.31
C ARG A 53 3.57 -3.39 -6.54
N ARG A 54 3.17 -4.68 -6.57
CA ARG A 54 2.34 -5.21 -7.66
C ARG A 54 1.02 -4.45 -7.76
N CYS A 55 0.34 -4.21 -6.63
CA CYS A 55 -0.91 -3.46 -6.57
C CYS A 55 -0.76 -2.06 -7.17
N ALA A 56 0.28 -1.32 -6.79
CA ALA A 56 0.55 0.04 -7.28
C ALA A 56 0.77 0.08 -8.81
N THR A 57 1.36 -0.96 -9.39
CA THR A 57 1.62 -1.07 -10.84
C THR A 57 0.48 -1.68 -11.67
N LEU A 58 -0.67 -2.00 -11.06
CA LEU A 58 -1.76 -2.60 -11.81
C LEU A 58 -2.31 -1.61 -12.83
N ASP A 59 -2.46 -2.09 -14.06
CA ASP A 59 -3.23 -1.41 -15.08
C ASP A 59 -4.72 -1.49 -14.71
N VAL A 60 -5.31 -0.32 -14.49
CA VAL A 60 -6.71 -0.16 -14.08
C VAL A 60 -7.55 0.50 -15.18
N THR A 61 -7.01 0.56 -16.40
CA THR A 61 -7.74 1.05 -17.57
C THR A 61 -8.95 0.15 -17.89
N GLY A 62 -10.07 0.76 -18.29
CA GLY A 62 -11.28 0.04 -18.67
C GLY A 62 -12.06 -0.63 -17.53
N LEU A 63 -11.71 -0.39 -16.27
CA LEU A 63 -12.44 -0.94 -15.13
C LEU A 63 -13.72 -0.15 -14.83
N LYS A 64 -14.72 -0.85 -14.25
CA LYS A 64 -16.04 -0.28 -13.95
C LYS A 64 -15.99 0.93 -13.01
N ASP A 65 -15.00 0.98 -12.13
CA ASP A 65 -14.80 2.09 -11.19
C ASP A 65 -13.31 2.49 -11.12
N PRO A 66 -12.81 3.30 -12.07
CA PRO A 66 -11.40 3.67 -12.14
C PRO A 66 -10.93 4.45 -10.89
N ARG A 67 -11.82 5.23 -10.26
CA ARG A 67 -11.45 6.06 -9.09
C ARG A 67 -11.12 5.19 -7.89
N LEU A 68 -11.99 4.24 -7.56
CA LEU A 68 -11.74 3.28 -6.47
C LEU A 68 -10.42 2.53 -6.68
N HIS A 69 -10.13 2.18 -7.94
CA HIS A 69 -8.91 1.48 -8.30
C HIS A 69 -7.65 2.35 -8.12
N GLU A 70 -7.69 3.62 -8.50
CA GLU A 70 -6.59 4.57 -8.24
C GLU A 70 -6.42 4.84 -6.74
N GLU A 71 -7.51 5.03 -5.99
CA GLU A 71 -7.45 5.16 -4.52
C GLU A 71 -6.82 3.93 -3.86
N THR A 72 -7.14 2.73 -4.36
CA THR A 72 -6.57 1.47 -3.86
C THR A 72 -5.07 1.38 -4.18
N LYS A 73 -4.62 1.84 -5.35
CA LYS A 73 -3.19 1.92 -5.70
C LYS A 73 -2.45 2.89 -4.78
N MET A 74 -3.04 4.05 -4.50
CA MET A 74 -2.47 5.02 -3.55
C MET A 74 -2.40 4.44 -2.13
N ALA A 75 -3.44 3.75 -1.67
CA ALA A 75 -3.42 3.05 -0.40
C ALA A 75 -2.29 1.99 -0.35
N ALA A 76 -2.05 1.25 -1.44
CA ALA A 76 -0.98 0.28 -1.49
C ALA A 76 0.41 0.93 -1.34
N LEU A 77 0.66 2.06 -1.99
CA LEU A 77 1.91 2.82 -1.82
C LEU A 77 2.06 3.36 -0.39
N LEU A 78 0.98 3.86 0.20
CA LEU A 78 0.98 4.29 1.61
C LEU A 78 1.37 3.16 2.56
N HIS A 79 0.78 1.98 2.39
CA HIS A 79 1.10 0.81 3.21
C HIS A 79 2.51 0.30 2.95
N LEU A 80 3.00 0.36 1.71
CA LEU A 80 4.37 0.02 1.37
C LEU A 80 5.37 0.94 2.09
N GLY A 81 5.19 2.26 2.00
CA GLY A 81 6.04 3.21 2.70
C GLY A 81 6.01 3.01 4.21
N ARG A 82 4.83 2.74 4.80
CA ARG A 82 4.70 2.46 6.24
C ARG A 82 5.44 1.18 6.62
N LEU A 83 5.31 0.14 5.81
CA LEU A 83 6.03 -1.11 6.02
C LEU A 83 7.55 -0.92 6.02
N HIS A 84 8.08 -0.03 5.17
CA HIS A 84 9.50 0.34 5.19
C HIS A 84 9.86 1.14 6.45
N ALA A 85 9.05 2.13 6.83
CA ALA A 85 9.26 2.94 8.02
C ALA A 85 9.24 2.09 9.31
N ASP A 86 8.28 1.17 9.45
CA ASP A 86 8.16 0.23 10.57
C ASP A 86 9.38 -0.69 10.70
N ARG A 87 10.10 -0.94 9.58
CA ARG A 87 11.35 -1.70 9.55
C ARG A 87 12.59 -0.83 9.75
N GLY A 88 12.43 0.46 10.05
CA GLY A 88 13.52 1.44 10.17
C GLY A 88 14.17 1.82 8.83
N ARG A 89 13.62 1.40 7.71
CA ARG A 89 14.13 1.71 6.36
C ARG A 89 13.53 3.03 5.87
N TYR A 90 13.83 4.10 6.60
CA TYR A 90 13.22 5.40 6.33
C TYR A 90 13.59 5.97 4.95
N MET A 91 14.77 5.66 4.42
CA MET A 91 15.14 6.05 3.05
C MET A 91 14.20 5.43 2.00
N ASP A 92 13.91 4.13 2.12
CA ASP A 92 12.97 3.44 1.23
C ASP A 92 11.56 4.02 1.39
N ALA A 93 11.14 4.29 2.64
CA ALA A 93 9.83 4.89 2.93
C ALA A 93 9.67 6.26 2.26
N VAL A 94 10.67 7.14 2.41
CA VAL A 94 10.70 8.45 1.74
C VAL A 94 10.63 8.31 0.23
N SER A 95 11.38 7.37 -0.36
CA SER A 95 11.34 7.13 -1.81
C SER A 95 9.94 6.73 -2.27
N VAL A 96 9.28 5.82 -1.56
CA VAL A 96 7.92 5.37 -1.89
C VAL A 96 6.90 6.48 -1.70
N TYR A 97 7.01 7.30 -0.65
CA TYR A 97 6.10 8.42 -0.44
C TYR A 97 6.27 9.51 -1.49
N ARG A 98 7.50 9.81 -1.92
CA ARG A 98 7.74 10.75 -3.04
C ARG A 98 7.12 10.24 -4.33
N GLU A 99 7.33 8.96 -4.66
CA GLU A 99 6.70 8.32 -5.82
C GLU A 99 5.16 8.43 -5.76
N ALA A 100 4.59 8.18 -4.57
CA ALA A 100 3.16 8.31 -4.36
C ALA A 100 2.67 9.76 -4.53
N VAL A 101 3.44 10.75 -4.08
CA VAL A 101 3.14 12.19 -4.26
C VAL A 101 3.16 12.60 -5.73
N ASP A 102 4.13 12.11 -6.50
CA ASP A 102 4.24 12.41 -7.94
C ASP A 102 3.10 11.79 -8.76
N MET A 103 2.50 10.70 -8.28
CA MET A 103 1.43 9.97 -8.95
C MET A 103 0.03 10.24 -8.38
N ILE A 104 -0.13 11.25 -7.50
CA ILE A 104 -1.42 11.53 -6.86
C ILE A 104 -2.51 11.80 -7.90
N PRO A 105 -3.61 11.03 -7.89
CA PRO A 105 -4.79 11.35 -8.67
C PRO A 105 -5.40 12.67 -8.18
N THR A 106 -5.90 13.51 -9.08
CA THR A 106 -6.44 14.85 -8.75
C THR A 106 -7.55 14.87 -7.69
N HIS A 107 -8.25 13.76 -7.48
CA HIS A 107 -9.31 13.60 -6.48
C HIS A 107 -8.80 13.08 -5.14
N TYR A 108 -7.56 12.60 -5.07
CA TYR A 108 -6.97 12.01 -3.89
C TYR A 108 -6.38 13.10 -2.97
N GLN A 109 -6.60 12.98 -1.67
CA GLN A 109 -6.14 13.97 -0.70
C GLN A 109 -4.68 13.69 -0.29
N PRO A 110 -3.73 14.61 -0.56
CA PRO A 110 -2.31 14.37 -0.34
C PRO A 110 -1.87 14.46 1.12
N GLN A 111 -2.72 15.00 2.02
CA GLN A 111 -2.31 15.35 3.39
C GLN A 111 -1.68 14.19 4.16
N VAL A 112 -2.22 12.98 4.00
CA VAL A 112 -1.69 11.78 4.66
C VAL A 112 -0.30 11.43 4.14
N LEU A 113 -0.05 11.62 2.84
CA LEU A 113 1.26 11.36 2.23
C LEU A 113 2.30 12.37 2.72
N TYR A 114 1.94 13.67 2.78
CA TYR A 114 2.83 14.72 3.27
C TYR A 114 3.22 14.49 4.73
N ASN A 115 2.25 14.20 5.59
CA ASN A 115 2.51 13.90 7.00
C ASN A 115 3.48 12.72 7.17
N LEU A 116 3.29 11.63 6.42
CA LEU A 116 4.15 10.44 6.51
C LEU A 116 5.53 10.66 5.90
N LEU A 117 5.62 11.47 4.84
CA LEU A 117 6.87 11.89 4.24
C LEU A 117 7.68 12.77 5.20
N GLY A 118 7.05 13.79 5.79
CA GLY A 118 7.66 14.64 6.81
C GLY A 118 8.12 13.86 8.04
N GLU A 119 7.29 12.93 8.55
CA GLU A 119 7.70 12.04 9.64
C GLU A 119 8.92 11.20 9.26
N SER A 120 8.93 10.60 8.06
CA SER A 120 10.03 9.76 7.60
C SER A 120 11.33 10.56 7.38
N LEU A 121 11.23 11.79 6.86
CA LEU A 121 12.36 12.71 6.69
C LEU A 121 12.94 13.14 8.04
N SER A 122 12.07 13.46 9.00
CA SER A 122 12.46 13.79 10.37
C SER A 122 13.21 12.63 11.03
N ARG A 123 12.77 11.38 10.81
CA ARG A 123 13.47 10.17 11.28
C ARG A 123 14.84 9.96 10.65
N LEU A 124 15.08 10.46 9.44
CA LEU A 124 16.40 10.46 8.79
C LEU A 124 17.31 11.61 9.25
N GLY A 125 16.80 12.56 10.04
CA GLY A 125 17.53 13.76 10.44
C GLY A 125 17.50 14.89 9.39
N HIS A 126 16.68 14.75 8.34
CA HIS A 126 16.47 15.79 7.32
C HIS A 126 15.37 16.75 7.77
N HIS A 127 15.59 17.46 8.88
CA HIS A 127 14.58 18.33 9.49
C HIS A 127 14.18 19.49 8.57
N ASP A 128 15.12 20.08 7.84
CA ASP A 128 14.86 21.18 6.90
C ASP A 128 13.91 20.76 5.76
N GLU A 129 14.04 19.52 5.27
CA GLU A 129 13.13 18.99 4.24
C GLU A 129 11.78 18.57 4.83
N ALA A 130 11.74 18.15 6.09
CA ALA A 130 10.52 17.73 6.77
C ALA A 130 9.54 18.88 7.02
N GLU A 131 10.03 20.11 7.25
CA GLU A 131 9.20 21.30 7.49
C GLU A 131 8.44 21.79 6.25
N VAL A 132 8.81 21.30 5.06
CA VAL A 132 8.19 21.67 3.78
C VAL A 132 6.91 20.89 3.49
N TRP A 133 6.69 19.76 4.18
CA TRP A 133 5.57 18.82 3.95
C TRP A 133 4.59 18.80 5.12
#